data_AF-D5BGQ4-F1
#
_entry.id   AF-D5BGQ4-F1
#
_cell.length_a   1.000
_cell.length_b   1.000
_cell.length_c   1.000
_cell.angle_alpha   90.00
_cell.angle_beta   90.00
_cell.angle_gamma   90.00
#
_symmetry.space_group_name_H-M   'P 1'
#
loop_
_entity.id
_entity.type
_entity.pdbx_description
1 polymer ?
#
loop_
_entity_poly.entity_id
_entity_poly.type
_entity_poly.pdbx_seq_one_letter_code
_entity_poly.pdbx_strand_id
1 'polypeptide(L)' 'MGIKAEALEIAIEGTTAQVTKTMAANPRRISKIEVVFSFPKKYDDKVMKVLENAARTCPVFYSLHPDMEKEIRFIW' A
#
# COMPACT_ATOMS: atom_id res chain seq x y z
N MET A 1 1.47 -7.88 -0.84
CA MET A 1 2.41 -7.70 0.30
C MET A 1 2.47 -8.96 1.17
N GLY A 2 1.41 -9.36 1.88
CA GLY A 2 1.41 -10.55 2.75
C GLY A 2 1.96 -11.82 2.10
N ILE A 3 1.46 -12.20 0.92
CA ILE A 3 1.97 -13.35 0.13
C ILE A 3 3.49 -13.27 -0.11
N LYS A 4 4.02 -12.07 -0.37
CA LYS A 4 5.45 -11.87 -0.62
C LYS A 4 6.27 -11.94 0.67
N ALA A 5 5.71 -11.48 1.79
CA ALA A 5 6.32 -11.60 3.11
C ALA A 5 6.39 -13.08 3.53
N GLU A 6 5.31 -13.83 3.36
CA GLU A 6 5.24 -15.27 3.61
C GLU A 6 6.26 -16.05 2.78
N ALA A 7 6.36 -15.79 1.47
CA ALA A 7 7.34 -16.42 0.59
C ALA A 7 8.82 -16.08 0.94
N LEU A 8 9.04 -15.06 1.77
CA LEU A 8 10.35 -14.68 2.29
C LEU A 8 10.53 -15.08 3.77
N GLU A 9 9.55 -15.76 4.35
CA GLU A 9 9.52 -16.18 5.77
C GLU A 9 9.62 -14.99 6.75
N ILE A 10 8.94 -13.89 6.40
CA ILE A 10 8.95 -12.64 7.17
C ILE A 10 7.61 -12.44 7.86
N ALA A 11 7.66 -12.48 9.18
CA ALA A 11 6.57 -12.12 10.08
C ALA A 11 6.26 -10.61 9.99
N ILE A 12 5.06 -10.27 9.50
CA ILE A 12 4.52 -8.89 9.45
C ILE A 12 3.23 -8.74 10.27
N GLU A 13 2.96 -9.68 11.17
CA GLU A 13 1.78 -9.69 12.05
C GLU A 13 1.72 -8.39 12.88
N GLY A 14 0.52 -7.81 12.98
CA GLY A 14 0.32 -6.51 13.61
C GLY A 14 0.51 -5.31 12.68
N THR A 15 0.94 -5.53 11.42
CA THR A 15 0.92 -4.46 10.41
C THR A 15 -0.52 -4.01 10.13
N THR A 16 -0.76 -2.71 10.11
CA THR A 16 -2.05 -2.11 9.78
C THR A 16 -1.95 -1.24 8.54
N ALA A 17 -3.09 -1.02 7.87
CA ALA A 17 -3.18 -0.13 6.71
C ALA A 17 -4.38 0.80 6.89
N GLN A 18 -4.12 2.09 7.03
CA GLN A 18 -5.16 3.12 7.03
C GLN A 18 -5.40 3.60 5.61
N VAL A 19 -6.66 3.57 5.17
CA VAL A 19 -7.06 3.96 3.80
C VAL A 19 -7.95 5.19 3.87
N THR A 20 -7.50 6.28 3.24
CA THR A 20 -8.28 7.51 3.09
C THR A 20 -8.59 7.73 1.61
N LYS A 21 -9.83 8.13 1.31
CA LYS A 21 -10.24 8.47 -0.05
C LYS A 21 -10.71 9.92 -0.13
N THR A 22 -10.36 10.56 -1.24
CA THR A 22 -10.90 11.87 -1.60
C THR A 22 -11.81 11.71 -2.82
N MET A 23 -12.98 12.35 -2.74
CA MET A 23 -13.97 12.32 -3.81
C MET A 23 -13.86 13.59 -4.65
N ALA A 24 -13.87 13.46 -5.97
CA ALA A 24 -14.20 14.55 -6.89
C ALA A 24 -15.71 14.55 -7.17
N ALA A 25 -16.25 15.73 -7.46
CA ALA A 25 -17.63 15.90 -7.93
C ALA A 25 -17.68 15.98 -9.47
N ASN A 26 -18.85 15.66 -10.05
CA ASN A 26 -19.21 15.88 -11.45
C ASN A 26 -18.22 15.34 -12.52
N PRO A 27 -18.25 14.02 -12.85
CA PRO A 27 -18.99 12.97 -12.17
C PRO A 27 -18.38 12.62 -10.81
N ARG A 28 -19.22 12.19 -9.87
CA ARG A 28 -18.78 11.74 -8.55
C ARG A 28 -17.89 10.50 -8.69
N ARG A 29 -16.61 10.63 -8.36
CA ARG A 29 -15.64 9.54 -8.39
C ARG A 29 -14.55 9.73 -7.34
N ILE A 30 -13.81 8.67 -7.04
CA ILE A 30 -12.61 8.80 -6.20
C ILE A 30 -11.53 9.47 -7.06
N SER A 31 -10.99 10.59 -6.59
CA SER A 31 -9.88 11.29 -7.23
C SER A 31 -8.54 10.91 -6.63
N LYS A 32 -8.51 10.52 -5.35
CA LYS A 32 -7.29 10.13 -4.65
C LYS A 32 -7.55 9.01 -3.65
N ILE A 33 -6.61 8.07 -3.58
CA ILE A 33 -6.49 7.10 -2.50
C ILE A 33 -5.15 7.32 -1.81
N GLU A 34 -5.19 7.42 -0.49
CA GLU A 34 -4.03 7.44 0.39
C GLU A 34 -4.03 6.18 1.22
N VAL A 35 -2.91 5.44 1.22
CA VAL A 35 -2.70 4.28 2.09
C VAL A 35 -1.49 4.54 2.97
N VAL A 36 -1.69 4.48 4.28
CA VAL A 36 -0.61 4.54 5.27
C VAL A 36 -0.47 3.16 5.89
N PHE A 37 0.62 2.47 5.56
CA PHE A 37 1.00 1.23 6.22
C PHE A 37 1.78 1.53 7.49
N SER A 38 1.38 0.95 8.61
CA SER A 38 2.10 1.04 9.88
C SER A 38 2.55 -0.35 10.30
N PHE A 39 3.87 -0.56 10.35
CA PHE A 39 4.48 -1.81 10.75
C PHE A 39 4.82 -1.80 12.24
N PRO A 40 4.82 -2.96 12.92
CA PRO A 40 5.14 -3.04 14.34
C PRO A 40 6.64 -2.87 14.65
N LYS A 41 7.49 -2.96 13.61
CA LYS A 41 8.94 -2.86 13.69
C LYS A 41 9.52 -2.53 12.33
N LYS A 42 10.75 -2.02 12.35
CA LYS A 42 11.58 -1.85 11.16
C LYS A 42 12.15 -3.19 10.69
N TYR A 43 12.22 -3.38 9.39
CA TYR A 43 12.86 -4.52 8.73
C TYR A 43 14.16 -4.09 8.06
N ASP A 44 14.92 -5.05 7.52
CA ASP A 44 16.08 -4.72 6.71
C ASP A 44 15.68 -3.97 5.42
N ASP A 45 16.61 -3.20 4.86
CA ASP A 45 16.34 -2.33 3.70
C ASP A 45 15.89 -3.12 2.46
N LYS A 46 16.33 -4.38 2.32
CA LYS A 46 15.96 -5.22 1.18
C LYS A 46 14.50 -5.65 1.30
N VAL A 47 14.10 -6.08 2.48
CA VAL A 47 12.73 -6.47 2.82
C VAL A 47 11.80 -5.29 2.69
N MET A 48 12.15 -4.14 3.27
CA MET A 48 11.34 -2.92 3.15
C MET A 48 11.08 -2.59 1.68
N LYS A 49 12.13 -2.57 0.83
CA LYS A 49 11.98 -2.35 -0.62
C LYS A 49 11.08 -3.37 -1.29
N VAL A 50 11.18 -4.66 -0.93
CA VAL A 50 10.32 -5.70 -1.50
C VAL A 50 8.86 -5.50 -1.10
N LEU A 51 8.59 -5.17 0.17
CA LEU A 51 7.23 -4.92 0.67
C LEU A 51 6.63 -3.67 0.03
N GLU A 52 7.41 -2.59 -0.11
CA GLU A 52 7.01 -1.36 -0.80
C GLU A 52 6.64 -1.63 -2.26
N ASN A 53 7.49 -2.36 -2.98
CA ASN A 53 7.23 -2.76 -4.36
C ASN A 53 5.95 -3.60 -4.45
N ALA A 54 5.81 -4.60 -3.57
CA ALA A 54 4.61 -5.46 -3.55
C ALA A 54 3.31 -4.69 -3.25
N ALA A 55 3.36 -3.54 -2.56
CA ALA A 55 2.22 -2.66 -2.39
C ALA A 55 1.91 -1.86 -3.66
N ARG A 56 2.95 -1.35 -4.33
CA ARG A 56 2.86 -0.54 -5.55
C ARG A 56 2.61 -1.35 -6.83
N THR A 57 2.70 -2.67 -6.78
CA THR A 57 2.48 -3.56 -7.93
C THR A 57 1.38 -4.60 -7.68
N CYS A 58 0.49 -4.36 -6.70
CA CYS A 58 -0.62 -5.28 -6.48
C CYS A 58 -1.68 -5.15 -7.59
N PRO A 59 -2.48 -6.20 -7.88
CA PRO A 59 -3.47 -6.15 -8.95
C PRO A 59 -4.44 -4.98 -8.81
N VAL A 60 -4.89 -4.67 -7.58
CA VAL A 60 -5.78 -3.52 -7.33
C VAL A 60 -5.11 -2.20 -7.71
N PHE A 61 -3.83 -2.00 -7.40
CA PHE A 61 -3.11 -0.77 -7.77
C PHE A 61 -3.16 -0.50 -9.28
N TYR A 62 -3.01 -1.57 -10.08
CA TYR A 62 -3.08 -1.51 -11.54
C TYR A 62 -4.51 -1.43 -12.09
N SER A 63 -5.50 -1.96 -11.37
CA SER A 63 -6.91 -1.86 -11.75
C SER A 63 -7.54 -0.50 -11.44
N LEU A 64 -6.92 0.29 -10.56
CA LEU A 64 -7.40 1.64 -10.23
C LEU A 64 -7.16 2.60 -11.40
N HIS A 65 -8.15 3.47 -11.66
CA HIS A 65 -8.13 4.43 -12.76
C HIS A 65 -6.78 5.18 -12.87
N PRO A 66 -6.18 5.31 -14.07
CA PRO A 66 -4.86 5.93 -14.24
C PRO A 66 -4.78 7.37 -13.72
N ASP A 67 -5.83 8.16 -13.96
CA ASP A 67 -5.91 9.56 -13.54
C ASP A 67 -6.21 9.74 -12.03
N MET A 68 -6.44 8.65 -11.30
CA MET A 68 -6.64 8.72 -9.86
C MET A 68 -5.28 8.79 -9.16
N GLU A 69 -5.10 9.77 -8.28
CA GLU A 69 -3.90 9.90 -7.48
C GLU A 69 -3.80 8.74 -6.47
N LYS A 70 -2.61 8.14 -6.38
CA LYS A 70 -2.34 6.97 -5.54
C LYS A 70 -1.14 7.31 -4.66
N GLU A 71 -1.38 7.65 -3.41
CA GLU A 71 -0.33 7.92 -2.44
C GLU A 71 -0.20 6.75 -1.47
N ILE A 72 1.01 6.20 -1.34
CA ILE A 72 1.30 5.11 -0.41
C ILE A 72 2.48 5.53 0.45
N ARG A 73 2.28 5.50 1.77
CA ARG A 73 3.28 5.81 2.80
C ARG A 73 3.52 4.59 3.69
N PHE A 74 4.74 4.45 4.18
CA PHE A 74 5.17 3.35 5.03
C PHE A 74 5.77 3.94 6.32
N ILE A 75 5.20 3.58 7.46
CA ILE A 75 5.68 3.89 8.80
C ILE A 75 6.28 2.60 9.35
N TRP A 76 7.60 2.58 9.50
CA TRP A 76 8.39 1.42 9.91
C TRP A 76 8.68 1.41 11.40
#